data_AF-A0A3B9SVK3-F1
#
_entry.id   AF-A0A3B9SVK3-F1
#
_cell.length_a   1.000
_cell.length_b   1.000
_cell.length_c   1.000
_cell.angle_alpha   90.00
_cell.angle_beta   90.00
_cell.angle_gamma   90.00
#
_symmetry.space_group_name_H-M   'P 1'
#
loop_
_entity.id
_entity.type
_entity.pdbx_description
1 polymer ?
#
loop_
_entity_poly.entity_id
_entity_poly.type
_entity_poly.pdbx_seq_one_letter_code
_entity_poly.pdbx_strand_id
1 'polypeptide(L)'
;MFLVDTNVFLEILLRQDGKESCKKFLDNNIGNLNITDFSLHSIGVILFKYGKEDIFQKFIEDALPTTRLLSLPMELYREVVTVRKSLNL
;
A
#
# COMPACT_ATOMS: atom_id res chain seq x y z
N MET A 1 13.77 4.04 -2.53
CA MET A 1 12.61 3.51 -1.79
C MET A 1 11.35 3.98 -2.50
N PHE A 2 10.39 3.10 -2.76
CA PHE A 2 9.14 3.40 -3.46
C PHE A 2 8.00 3.51 -2.45
N LEU A 3 7.12 4.49 -2.63
CA LEU A 3 5.81 4.50 -1.99
C LEU A 3 4.82 3.85 -2.96
N VAL A 4 4.30 2.69 -2.60
CA VAL A 4 3.45 1.89 -3.48
C VAL A 4 2.01 2.37 -3.37
N ASP A 5 1.43 2.72 -4.52
CA ASP A 5 0.03 3.11 -4.61
C ASP A 5 -0.91 1.91 -4.35
N THR A 6 -2.11 2.21 -3.84
CA THR A 6 -3.19 1.24 -3.59
C THR A 6 -3.46 0.36 -4.83
N ASN A 7 -3.48 0.95 -6.02
CA ASN A 7 -3.86 0.24 -7.25
C ASN A 7 -2.84 -0.84 -7.64
N VAL A 8 -1.55 -0.68 -7.33
CA VAL A 8 -0.53 -1.70 -7.61
C VAL A 8 -0.87 -3.01 -6.91
N PHE A 9 -1.34 -2.92 -5.66
CA PHE A 9 -1.80 -4.11 -4.92
C PHE A 9 -3.13 -4.64 -5.46
N LEU A 10 -4.09 -3.76 -5.78
CA LEU A 10 -5.40 -4.18 -6.30
C LEU A 10 -5.31 -4.88 -7.66
N GLU A 11 -4.35 -4.51 -8.51
CA GLU A 11 -4.06 -5.22 -9.77
C GLU A 11 -3.82 -6.71 -9.51
N ILE A 12 -3.05 -7.03 -8.46
CA ILE A 12 -2.70 -8.39 -8.08
C ILE A 12 -3.86 -9.08 -7.33
N LEU A 13 -4.39 -8.42 -6.30
CA LEU A 13 -5.41 -8.98 -5.40
C LEU A 13 -6.74 -9.27 -6.11
N LEU A 14 -7.09 -8.44 -7.12
CA LEU A 14 -8.29 -8.61 -7.93
C LEU A 14 -8.02 -9.31 -9.27
N ARG A 15 -6.77 -9.74 -9.53
CA ARG A 15 -6.35 -10.43 -10.76
C ARG A 15 -6.68 -9.67 -12.04
N GLN A 16 -6.46 -8.37 -12.03
CA GLN A 16 -6.66 -7.48 -13.17
C GLN A 16 -5.54 -7.66 -14.22
N ASP A 17 -5.67 -7.00 -15.36
CA ASP A 17 -4.79 -7.19 -16.52
C ASP A 17 -3.33 -6.81 -16.23
N GLY A 18 -3.10 -5.82 -15.35
CA GLY A 18 -1.77 -5.35 -14.95
C GLY A 18 -1.07 -6.19 -13.90
N LYS A 19 -1.68 -7.29 -13.41
CA LYS A 19 -1.19 -8.08 -12.28
C LYS A 19 0.27 -8.54 -12.43
N GLU A 20 0.68 -9.00 -13.62
CA GLU A 20 2.02 -9.57 -13.82
C GLU A 20 3.10 -8.48 -13.77
N SER A 21 2.80 -7.31 -14.33
CA SER A 21 3.70 -6.15 -14.29
C SER A 21 3.85 -5.64 -12.85
N CYS A 22 2.73 -5.50 -12.14
CA CYS A 22 2.72 -5.06 -10.75
C CYS A 22 3.45 -6.06 -9.84
N LYS A 23 3.21 -7.35 -10.02
CA LYS A 23 3.89 -8.41 -9.25
C LYS A 23 5.40 -8.36 -9.49
N LYS A 24 5.84 -8.32 -10.75
CA LYS A 24 7.27 -8.21 -11.10
C LYS A 24 7.91 -6.96 -10.51
N PHE A 25 7.18 -5.84 -10.48
CA PHE A 25 7.64 -4.62 -9.83
C PHE A 25 7.84 -4.81 -8.32
N LEU A 26 6.89 -5.42 -7.61
CA LEU A 26 7.01 -5.67 -6.18
C LEU A 26 8.18 -6.63 -5.87
N ASP A 27 8.25 -7.75 -6.59
CA ASP A 27 9.29 -8.78 -6.41
C ASP A 27 10.71 -8.22 -6.62
N ASN A 28 10.89 -7.35 -7.63
CA ASN A 28 12.19 -6.74 -7.93
C ASN A 28 12.63 -5.67 -6.92
N ASN A 29 11.72 -5.19 -6.06
CA ASN A 29 11.96 -4.06 -5.17
C ASN A 29 11.77 -4.40 -3.68
N ILE A 30 11.74 -5.70 -3.32
CA ILE A 30 11.66 -6.17 -1.94
C ILE A 30 12.69 -5.44 -1.06
N GLY A 31 12.26 -5.02 0.14
CA GLY A 31 13.08 -4.25 1.08
C GLY A 31 13.15 -2.74 0.78
N ASN A 32 12.67 -2.29 -0.37
CA ASN A 32 12.62 -0.88 -0.77
C ASN A 32 11.19 -0.34 -0.92
N LEU A 33 10.19 -1.05 -0.42
CA LEU A 33 8.77 -0.71 -0.57
C LEU A 33 8.20 -0.10 0.71
N ASN A 34 7.37 0.92 0.54
CA ASN A 34 6.53 1.48 1.59
C ASN A 34 5.07 1.43 1.16
N ILE A 35 4.18 1.34 2.14
CA ILE A 35 2.74 1.49 1.98
C ILE A 35 2.24 2.46 3.04
N THR A 36 1.25 3.29 2.72
CA THR A 36 0.59 4.11 3.75
C THR A 36 -0.50 3.33 4.46
N ASP A 37 -0.77 3.64 5.73
CA ASP A 37 -1.97 3.19 6.44
C ASP A 37 -3.26 3.57 5.71
N PHE A 38 -3.29 4.72 5.04
CA PHE A 38 -4.38 5.14 4.16
C PHE A 38 -4.58 4.19 2.97
N SER A 39 -3.50 3.79 2.30
CA SER A 39 -3.56 2.79 1.22
C SER A 39 -4.01 1.43 1.74
N LEU A 40 -3.47 1.00 2.89
CA LEU A 40 -3.86 -0.25 3.54
C LEU A 40 -5.35 -0.29 3.87
N HIS A 41 -5.86 0.79 4.47
CA HIS A 41 -7.28 0.95 4.77
C HIS A 41 -8.13 0.92 3.49
N SER A 42 -7.69 1.64 2.46
CA SER A 42 -8.39 1.70 1.16
C SER A 42 -8.48 0.32 0.49
N ILE A 43 -7.42 -0.49 0.53
CA ILE A 43 -7.45 -1.88 0.05
C ILE A 43 -8.48 -2.70 0.81
N GLY A 44 -8.50 -2.60 2.15
CA GLY A 44 -9.47 -3.30 3.00
C GLY A 44 -10.91 -2.96 2.64
N VAL A 45 -11.25 -1.66 2.56
CA VAL A 45 -12.59 -1.19 2.18
C VAL A 45 -13.03 -1.78 0.83
N ILE A 46 -12.14 -1.81 -0.16
CA ILE A 46 -12.44 -2.36 -1.49
C ILE A 46 -12.65 -3.88 -1.43
N LEU A 47 -11.76 -4.63 -0.77
CA LEU A 47 -11.88 -6.08 -0.68
C LEU A 47 -13.11 -6.53 0.11
N PHE A 48 -13.44 -5.85 1.21
CA PHE A 48 -14.64 -6.16 2.00
C PHE A 48 -15.92 -5.90 1.21
N LYS A 49 -15.95 -4.86 0.38
CA LYS A 49 -17.07 -4.62 -0.54
C LYS A 49 -17.29 -5.79 -1.52
N TYR A 50 -16.26 -6.54 -1.86
CA TYR A 50 -16.33 -7.73 -2.72
C TYR A 50 -16.44 -9.05 -1.95
N GLY A 51 -16.57 -9.04 -0.61
CA GLY A 51 -16.58 -10.25 0.22
C GLY A 51 -15.27 -11.05 0.15
N LYS A 52 -14.14 -10.33 0.10
CA LYS A 52 -12.77 -10.88 -0.05
C LYS A 52 -11.93 -10.69 1.22
N GLU A 53 -12.53 -10.90 2.38
CA GLU A 53 -11.89 -10.77 3.69
C GLU A 53 -10.70 -11.73 3.83
N ASP A 54 -10.82 -12.95 3.30
CA ASP A 54 -9.75 -13.96 3.34
C ASP A 54 -8.52 -13.53 2.52
N ILE A 55 -8.75 -12.86 1.37
CA ILE A 55 -7.70 -12.31 0.53
C ILE A 55 -7.02 -11.14 1.24
N PHE A 56 -7.80 -10.28 1.92
CA PHE A 56 -7.22 -9.19 2.71
C PHE A 56 -6.34 -9.73 3.84
N GLN A 57 -6.79 -10.76 4.57
CA GLN A 57 -6.00 -11.38 5.63
C GLN A 57 -4.66 -11.92 5.12
N LYS A 58 -4.68 -12.67 4.01
CA LYS A 58 -3.46 -13.18 3.36
C LYS A 58 -2.55 -12.04 2.88
N PHE A 59 -3.12 -10.98 2.32
CA PHE A 59 -2.37 -9.81 1.89
C PHE A 59 -1.60 -9.17 3.06
N ILE A 60 -2.23 -9.02 4.23
CA ILE A 60 -1.56 -8.50 5.43
C ILE A 60 -0.39 -9.39 5.84
N GLU A 61 -0.59 -10.71 5.85
CA GLU A 61 0.44 -11.70 6.22
C GLU A 61 1.63 -11.70 5.25
N ASP A 62 1.37 -11.53 3.95
CA ASP A 62 2.40 -11.59 2.91
C ASP A 62 3.12 -10.24 2.70
N ALA A 63 2.40 -9.12 2.71
CA ALA A 63 2.92 -7.83 2.31
C ALA A 63 3.49 -7.00 3.47
N LEU A 64 2.93 -7.06 4.68
CA LEU A 64 3.45 -6.26 5.80
C LEU A 64 4.89 -6.62 6.21
N PRO A 65 5.35 -7.89 6.17
CA PRO A 65 6.74 -8.20 6.49
C PRO A 65 7.75 -7.65 5.48
N THR A 66 7.31 -7.41 4.24
CA THR A 66 8.18 -7.00 3.12
C THR A 66 8.06 -5.52 2.77
N THR A 67 7.12 -4.81 3.40
CA THR A 67 6.84 -3.39 3.17
C THR A 67 6.91 -2.60 4.47
N ARG A 68 7.42 -1.37 4.42
CA ARG A 68 7.36 -0.46 5.56
C ARG A 68 6.01 0.27 5.58
N LEU A 69 5.27 0.14 6.68
CA LEU A 69 4.05 0.91 6.90
C LEU A 69 4.40 2.35 7.31
N LEU A 70 3.84 3.32 6.60
CA LEU A 70 3.97 4.76 6.89
C LEU A 70 2.60 5.32 7.29
N SER A 71 2.62 6.20 8.28
CA SER A 71 1.44 6.91 8.76
C SER A 71 1.78 8.38 8.89
N LEU A 72 0.84 9.26 8.53
CA LEU A 72 0.96 10.70 8.79
C LEU A 72 0.13 11.04 10.03
N PRO A 73 0.76 11.46 11.14
CA PRO A 73 0.04 11.91 12.32
C PRO A 73 -0.95 13.04 11.99
N MET A 74 -2.13 12.98 12.61
CA MET A 74 -3.24 13.92 12.38
C MET A 74 -2.80 15.37 12.60
N GLU A 75 -1.92 15.60 13.56
CA GLU A 75 -1.42 16.92 13.95
C GLU A 75 -0.63 17.58 12.83
N LEU A 76 0.03 16.78 11.97
CA LEU A 76 0.87 17.27 10.89
C LEU A 76 0.07 17.64 9.63
N TYR A 77 -1.19 17.22 9.51
CA TYR A 77 -2.01 17.52 8.32
C TYR A 77 -2.26 19.02 8.12
N ARG A 78 -2.38 19.79 9.21
CA ARG A 78 -2.58 21.25 9.12
C ARG A 78 -1.42 21.96 8.43
N GLU A 79 -0.22 21.40 8.55
CA GLU A 79 1.02 21.97 8.02
C GLU A 79 1.67 21.04 6.99
N VAL A 80 0.91 20.12 6.39
CA VAL A 80 1.44 19.05 5.52
C VAL A 80 2.29 19.60 4.37
N VAL A 81 1.92 20.76 3.82
CA VAL A 81 2.68 21.43 2.75
C VAL A 81 4.08 21.83 3.22
N THR A 82 4.19 22.28 4.47
CA THR A 82 5.44 22.70 5.10
C THR A 82 6.27 21.48 5.51
N VAL A 83 5.61 20.49 6.13
CA VAL A 83 6.23 19.29 6.71
C VAL A 83 6.64 18.27 5.63
N ARG A 84 6.05 18.33 4.43
CA ARG A 84 6.45 17.49 3.29
C ARG A 84 7.96 17.48 3.06
N LYS A 85 8.60 18.66 3.16
CA LYS A 85 10.05 18.82 2.92
C LYS A 85 10.90 18.10 3.97
N SER A 86 10.44 18.02 5.21
CA SER A 86 11.17 17.34 6.29
C SER A 86 10.90 15.84 6.34
N LEU A 87 9.75 15.39 5.86
CA LEU A 87 9.37 13.97 5.82
C LEU A 87 9.77 13.25 4.52
N ASN A 88 10.35 13.96 3.53
CA ASN A 88 10.63 13.42 2.18
C ASN A 88 9.41 12.73 1.54
N LEU A 89 8.22 13.31 1.78
CA LEU A 89 6.96 12.93 1.11
C LEU A 89 6.90 13.47 -0.32
#